data_AF-A0A1F6SZ44-F1
#
_entry.id   AF-A0A1F6SZ44-F1
#
_cell.length_a   1.000
_cell.length_b   1.000
_cell.length_c   1.000
_cell.angle_alpha   90.00
_cell.angle_beta   90.00
_cell.angle_gamma   90.00
#
_symmetry.space_group_name_H-M   'P 1'
#
loop_
_entity.id
_entity.type
_entity.pdbx_description
1 polymer ?
#
loop_
_entity_poly.entity_id
_entity_poly.type
_entity_poly.pdbx_seq_one_letter_code
_entity_poly.pdbx_strand_id
1 'polypeptide(L)'
;WSLGERDSDEAELIRRFYDGLEKYTPTLVSWNGGGFDLPVLHYRALKHGISAPRYWDTGENDRDFKWNNYLSRFHARHTDLMDVLSGYQPRAIAPLDLIAQLLGLPGKLGMSGAHVWDQYLAGQIDDIRRYCETDVLNTYLIYLRYELMRGNLDTASHERELKLVRDTLKAAKQPHFDAFLKAWG
;
A
#
# COMPACT_ATOMS: atom_id res chain seq x y z
N TRP A 1 5.63 -7.32 8.65
CA TRP A 1 7.01 -6.90 8.35
C TRP A 1 6.91 -5.60 7.60
N SER A 2 7.44 -4.51 8.15
CA SER A 2 7.60 -3.23 7.47
C SER A 2 9.03 -3.12 6.93
N LEU A 3 9.29 -2.22 5.98
CA LEU A 3 10.58 -2.13 5.27
C LEU A 3 11.76 -1.71 6.18
N GLY A 4 11.49 -1.14 7.35
CA GLY A 4 12.50 -0.85 8.36
C GLY A 4 11.87 -0.48 9.69
N GLU A 5 12.71 -0.11 10.65
CA GLU A 5 12.37 0.11 12.05
C GLU A 5 12.16 1.59 12.38
N ARG A 6 11.81 1.90 13.64
CA ARG A 6 11.58 3.27 14.12
C ARG A 6 12.74 4.22 13.79
N ASP A 7 13.96 3.74 13.96
CA ASP A 7 15.18 4.54 13.82
C ASP A 7 15.92 4.27 12.49
N SER A 8 15.27 3.62 11.53
CA SER A 8 15.86 3.40 10.20
C SER A 8 16.07 4.73 9.46
N ASP A 9 17.24 4.85 8.82
CA ASP A 9 17.56 6.02 8.01
C ASP A 9 16.68 6.08 6.75
N GLU A 10 16.37 7.31 6.30
CA GLU A 10 15.50 7.51 5.14
C GLU A 10 16.10 6.93 3.85
N ALA A 11 17.40 7.14 3.60
CA ALA A 11 18.05 6.63 2.40
C ALA A 11 18.09 5.10 2.39
N GLU A 12 18.25 4.49 3.58
CA GLU A 12 18.14 3.05 3.75
C GLU A 12 16.74 2.53 3.40
N LEU A 13 15.68 3.15 3.93
CA LEU A 13 14.30 2.76 3.68
C LEU A 13 13.95 2.83 2.18
N ILE A 14 14.31 3.93 1.52
CA ILE A 14 14.04 4.13 0.09
C ILE A 14 14.84 3.13 -0.76
N ARG A 15 16.11 2.88 -0.41
CA ARG A 15 16.92 1.88 -1.12
C ARG A 15 16.30 0.49 -1.00
N ARG A 16 15.89 0.07 0.21
CA ARG A 16 15.21 -1.21 0.43
C ARG A 16 13.92 -1.34 -0.39
N PHE A 17 13.16 -0.26 -0.53
CA PHE A 17 11.97 -0.24 -1.39
C PHE A 17 12.34 -0.58 -2.84
N TYR A 18 13.27 0.16 -3.44
CA TYR A 18 13.66 -0.06 -4.84
C TYR A 18 14.41 -1.38 -5.06
N ASP A 19 15.27 -1.81 -4.14
CA ASP A 19 15.92 -3.12 -4.17
C ASP A 19 14.89 -4.26 -4.14
N GLY A 20 13.80 -4.08 -3.38
CA GLY A 20 12.68 -5.01 -3.37
C GLY A 20 11.99 -5.12 -4.73
N LEU A 21 11.80 -4.00 -5.43
CA LEU A 21 11.24 -4.01 -6.78
C LEU A 21 12.20 -4.65 -7.79
N GLU A 22 13.50 -4.37 -7.68
CA GLU A 22 14.53 -4.97 -8.54
C GLU A 22 14.56 -6.50 -8.38
N LYS A 23 14.51 -6.98 -7.14
CA LYS A 23 14.65 -8.41 -6.81
C LYS A 23 13.40 -9.22 -7.11
N TYR A 24 12.22 -8.70 -6.77
CA TYR A 24 10.98 -9.48 -6.80
C TYR A 24 10.03 -9.05 -7.90
N THR A 25 10.18 -7.83 -8.44
CA THR A 25 9.32 -7.27 -9.48
C THR A 25 7.81 -7.46 -9.17
N PRO A 26 7.36 -7.15 -7.93
CA PRO A 26 5.98 -7.42 -7.50
C PRO A 26 5.00 -6.46 -8.17
N THR A 27 3.70 -6.79 -8.10
CA THR A 27 2.64 -5.79 -8.28
C THR A 27 2.61 -4.88 -7.06
N LEU A 28 2.82 -3.57 -7.28
CA LEU A 28 2.67 -2.56 -6.26
C LEU A 28 1.20 -2.13 -6.18
N VAL A 29 0.57 -2.29 -5.02
CA VAL A 29 -0.82 -1.87 -4.79
C VAL A 29 -0.85 -0.71 -3.80
N SER A 30 -1.67 0.30 -4.07
CA SER A 30 -1.77 1.50 -3.24
C SER A 30 -3.17 2.10 -3.25
N TRP A 31 -3.43 3.05 -2.35
CA TRP A 31 -4.58 3.94 -2.39
C TRP A 31 -4.08 5.39 -2.54
N ASN A 32 -4.22 5.98 -3.74
CA ASN A 32 -3.64 7.28 -4.10
C ASN A 32 -2.09 7.30 -4.13
N GLY A 33 -1.44 6.15 -4.36
CA GLY A 33 0.01 6.06 -4.44
C GLY A 33 0.61 6.79 -5.62
N GLY A 34 -0.12 6.89 -6.75
CA GLY A 34 0.33 7.65 -7.91
C GLY A 34 0.25 9.17 -7.68
N GLY A 35 -0.75 9.60 -6.89
CA GLY A 35 -0.95 11.01 -6.57
C GLY A 35 -0.09 11.53 -5.43
N PHE A 36 0.51 10.66 -4.61
CA PHE A 36 1.25 11.06 -3.41
C PHE A 36 2.52 10.23 -3.16
N ASP A 37 2.39 8.94 -2.81
CA ASP A 37 3.50 8.13 -2.28
C ASP A 37 4.67 8.00 -3.26
N LEU A 38 4.40 7.67 -4.52
CA LEU A 38 5.42 7.47 -5.54
C LEU A 38 6.15 8.77 -5.91
N PRO A 39 5.46 9.91 -6.18
CA PRO A 39 6.13 11.20 -6.35
C PRO A 39 7.06 11.57 -5.20
N VAL A 40 6.65 11.32 -3.95
CA VAL A 40 7.53 11.56 -2.79
C VAL A 40 8.77 10.69 -2.88
N LEU A 41 8.62 9.38 -3.10
CA LEU A 41 9.75 8.46 -3.25
C LEU A 41 10.68 8.84 -4.41
N HIS A 42 10.17 9.34 -5.54
CA HIS A 42 10.99 9.81 -6.66
C HIS A 42 11.93 10.92 -6.24
N TYR A 43 11.40 11.99 -5.63
CA TYR A 43 12.21 13.13 -5.21
C TYR A 43 13.20 12.77 -4.11
N ARG A 44 12.80 11.89 -3.18
CA ARG A 44 13.70 11.46 -2.11
C ARG A 44 14.79 10.51 -2.61
N ALA A 45 14.50 9.65 -3.58
CA ALA A 45 15.51 8.85 -4.25
C ALA A 45 16.52 9.71 -5.01
N LEU A 46 16.04 10.73 -5.75
CA LEU A 46 16.89 11.70 -6.43
C LEU A 46 17.81 12.42 -5.44
N LYS A 47 17.28 12.91 -4.31
CA LYS A 47 18.06 13.59 -3.26
C LYS A 47 19.18 12.69 -2.72
N HIS A 48 18.91 11.40 -2.54
CA HIS A 48 19.84 10.44 -1.95
C HIS A 48 20.71 9.68 -2.96
N GLY A 49 20.58 9.97 -4.25
CA GLY A 49 21.34 9.28 -5.31
C GLY A 49 21.03 7.78 -5.41
N ILE A 50 19.79 7.39 -5.13
CA ILE A 50 19.37 5.98 -5.14
C ILE A 50 18.96 5.56 -6.55
N SER A 51 19.57 4.47 -7.03
CA SER A 51 19.27 3.88 -8.35
C SER A 51 18.03 3.00 -8.28
N ALA A 52 17.21 3.03 -9.34
CA ALA A 52 15.96 2.27 -9.42
C ALA A 52 15.64 1.82 -10.87
N PRO A 53 16.56 1.09 -11.55
CA PRO A 53 16.45 0.85 -12.99
C PRO A 53 15.21 0.03 -13.35
N ARG A 54 14.89 -1.05 -12.62
CA ARG A 54 13.65 -1.82 -12.85
C ARG A 54 12.38 -1.00 -12.68
N TYR A 55 12.37 -0.07 -11.72
CA TYR A 55 11.22 0.80 -11.50
C TYR A 55 10.98 1.73 -12.69
N TRP A 56 12.05 2.30 -13.23
CA TRP A 56 12.01 3.26 -14.34
C TRP A 56 11.98 2.62 -15.74
N ASP A 57 12.15 1.30 -15.84
CA ASP A 57 12.12 0.63 -17.14
C ASP A 57 10.69 0.68 -17.73
N THR A 58 10.58 1.30 -18.90
CA THR A 58 9.33 1.38 -19.67
C THR A 58 9.38 0.54 -20.94
N GLY A 59 10.27 -0.46 -21.00
CA GLY A 59 10.45 -1.31 -22.17
C GLY A 59 11.80 -1.14 -22.88
N GLU A 60 12.72 -0.36 -22.32
CA GLU A 60 14.02 -0.07 -22.94
C GLU A 60 15.02 -1.20 -22.69
N ASN A 61 15.05 -1.73 -21.46
CA ASN A 61 15.94 -2.86 -21.13
C ASN A 61 15.18 -4.18 -21.16
N ASP A 62 13.96 -4.21 -20.63
CA ASP A 62 13.07 -5.37 -20.60
C ASP A 62 11.79 -5.10 -21.41
N ARG A 63 11.64 -5.76 -22.56
CA ARG A 63 10.49 -5.55 -23.46
C ARG A 63 9.14 -5.84 -22.80
N ASP A 64 9.08 -6.65 -21.74
CA ASP A 64 7.82 -6.93 -21.03
C ASP A 64 7.31 -5.69 -20.29
N PHE A 65 8.21 -4.79 -19.88
CA PHE A 65 7.87 -3.52 -19.25
C PHE A 65 7.26 -2.50 -20.22
N LYS A 66 7.34 -2.75 -21.54
CA LYS A 66 6.63 -1.92 -22.53
C LYS A 66 5.11 -1.95 -22.32
N TRP A 67 4.58 -3.10 -21.91
CA TRP A 67 3.13 -3.32 -21.80
C TRP A 67 2.64 -3.38 -20.35
N ASN A 68 3.56 -3.51 -19.40
CA ASN A 68 3.23 -3.52 -17.98
C ASN A 68 4.43 -3.05 -17.14
N ASN A 69 4.44 -1.79 -16.71
CA ASN A 69 5.51 -1.15 -15.92
C ASN A 69 4.90 -0.36 -14.74
N TYR A 70 5.76 0.18 -13.88
CA TYR A 70 5.34 0.88 -12.65
C TYR A 70 4.89 2.33 -12.85
N LEU A 71 5.13 2.94 -14.03
CA LEU A 71 4.90 4.38 -14.27
C LEU A 71 3.63 4.65 -15.07
N SER A 72 3.30 3.78 -16.01
CA SER A 72 2.12 3.90 -16.85
C SER A 72 0.85 3.73 -16.02
N ARG A 73 0.07 4.81 -15.90
CA ARG A 73 -1.18 4.88 -15.12
C ARG A 73 -2.17 3.74 -15.37
N PHE A 74 -2.22 3.22 -16.61
CA PHE A 74 -3.17 2.18 -17.02
C PHE A 74 -2.59 0.76 -16.99
N HIS A 75 -1.34 0.60 -16.57
CA HIS A 75 -0.72 -0.71 -16.40
C HIS A 75 -1.01 -1.26 -15.00
N ALA A 76 -0.91 -2.57 -14.83
CA ALA A 76 -1.29 -3.22 -13.57
C ALA A 76 -0.12 -3.34 -12.58
N ARG A 77 1.13 -3.21 -13.04
CA ARG A 77 2.33 -3.42 -12.19
C ARG A 77 2.39 -2.42 -11.04
N HIS A 78 1.90 -1.21 -11.24
CA HIS A 78 1.40 -0.37 -10.15
C HIS A 78 -0.11 -0.23 -10.29
N THR A 79 -0.85 -0.78 -9.33
CA THR A 79 -2.31 -0.66 -9.24
C THR A 79 -2.65 0.34 -8.14
N ASP A 80 -2.97 1.57 -8.53
CA ASP A 80 -3.59 2.54 -7.64
C ASP A 80 -5.11 2.29 -7.58
N LEU A 81 -5.57 1.67 -6.48
CA LEU A 81 -6.97 1.26 -6.34
C LEU A 81 -7.93 2.44 -6.37
N MET A 82 -7.54 3.59 -5.83
CA MET A 82 -8.40 4.78 -5.84
C MET A 82 -8.62 5.25 -7.27
N ASP A 83 -7.55 5.28 -8.08
CA ASP A 83 -7.60 5.73 -9.47
C ASP A 83 -8.39 4.74 -10.34
N VAL A 84 -8.12 3.44 -10.18
CA VAL A 84 -8.79 2.39 -10.93
C VAL A 84 -10.28 2.31 -10.60
N LEU A 85 -10.66 2.31 -9.31
CA LEU A 85 -12.05 2.19 -8.88
C LEU A 85 -12.87 3.44 -9.16
N SER A 86 -12.25 4.62 -9.17
CA SER A 86 -12.91 5.87 -9.59
C SER A 86 -13.09 5.98 -11.11
N GLY A 87 -12.69 4.97 -11.87
CA GLY A 87 -12.74 4.99 -13.34
C GLY A 87 -11.87 6.11 -13.91
N TYR A 88 -10.76 6.41 -13.24
CA TYR A 88 -9.83 7.49 -13.58
C TYR A 88 -10.45 8.89 -13.52
N GLN A 89 -11.61 9.05 -12.87
CA GLN A 89 -12.31 10.33 -12.76
C GLN A 89 -11.99 11.04 -11.44
N PRO A 90 -11.34 12.21 -11.48
CA PRO A 90 -10.96 12.93 -10.26
C PRO A 90 -12.13 13.30 -9.35
N ARG A 91 -13.34 13.43 -9.90
CA ARG A 91 -14.56 13.75 -9.14
C ARG A 91 -15.20 12.54 -8.46
N ALA A 92 -14.78 11.32 -8.83
CA ALA A 92 -15.31 10.07 -8.31
C ALA A 92 -14.35 9.39 -7.31
N ILE A 93 -13.27 10.06 -6.92
CA ILE A 93 -12.36 9.54 -5.90
C ILE A 93 -13.05 9.52 -4.54
N ALA A 94 -12.67 8.54 -3.71
CA ALA A 94 -13.15 8.41 -2.34
C ALA A 94 -11.97 8.20 -1.37
N PRO A 95 -12.08 8.69 -0.12
CA PRO A 95 -11.13 8.35 0.92
C PRO A 95 -11.12 6.84 1.22
N LEU A 96 -9.93 6.29 1.51
CA LEU A 96 -9.73 4.88 1.88
C LEU A 96 -10.69 4.44 2.99
N ASP A 97 -10.83 5.27 4.02
CA ASP A 97 -11.67 5.00 5.19
C ASP A 97 -13.15 4.77 4.81
N LEU A 98 -13.70 5.59 3.93
CA LEU A 98 -15.09 5.45 3.50
C LEU A 98 -15.32 4.17 2.70
N ILE A 99 -14.36 3.81 1.83
CA ILE A 99 -14.47 2.58 1.03
C ILE A 99 -14.24 1.34 1.89
N ALA A 100 -13.33 1.39 2.86
CA ALA A 100 -13.14 0.32 3.83
C ALA A 100 -14.44 0.07 4.62
N GLN A 101 -15.05 1.12 5.18
CA GLN A 101 -16.30 1.00 5.93
C GLN A 101 -17.47 0.53 5.06
N LEU A 102 -17.57 1.02 3.81
CA LEU A 102 -18.57 0.55 2.83
C LEU A 102 -18.48 -0.97 2.59
N LEU A 103 -17.27 -1.53 2.63
CA LEU A 103 -17.02 -2.95 2.44
C LEU A 103 -17.09 -3.77 3.75
N GLY A 104 -17.47 -3.15 4.87
CA GLY A 104 -17.50 -3.78 6.19
C GLY A 104 -16.12 -4.07 6.76
N LEU A 105 -15.09 -3.34 6.32
CA LEU A 105 -13.73 -3.39 6.87
C LEU A 105 -13.55 -2.35 7.98
N PRO A 106 -12.52 -2.47 8.83
CA PRO A 106 -12.33 -1.58 9.97
C PRO A 106 -12.22 -0.08 9.66
N GLY A 107 -11.67 0.28 8.50
CA GLY A 107 -11.33 1.67 8.22
C GLY A 107 -10.28 2.19 9.20
N LYS A 108 -10.37 3.48 9.56
CA LYS A 108 -9.44 4.16 10.46
C LYS A 108 -9.76 3.88 11.93
N LEU A 109 -8.82 3.29 12.65
CA LEU A 109 -8.94 2.98 14.08
C LEU A 109 -8.41 4.12 14.97
N GLY A 110 -9.02 5.30 14.88
CA GLY A 110 -8.80 6.42 15.81
C GLY A 110 -7.69 7.41 15.45
N MET A 111 -6.89 7.16 14.40
CA MET A 111 -5.94 8.14 13.86
C MET A 111 -6.37 8.60 12.45
N SER A 112 -6.19 9.90 12.18
CA SER A 112 -6.37 10.48 10.85
C SER A 112 -5.04 11.05 10.36
N GLY A 113 -4.77 10.95 9.04
CA GLY A 113 -3.60 11.54 8.38
C GLY A 113 -3.36 13.02 8.71
N ALA A 114 -4.41 13.78 9.04
CA ALA A 114 -4.29 15.17 9.47
C ALA A 114 -3.45 15.38 10.75
N HIS A 115 -3.35 14.35 11.60
CA HIS A 115 -2.61 14.41 12.87
C HIS A 115 -1.21 13.79 12.80
N VAL A 116 -0.78 13.31 11.63
CA VAL A 116 0.53 12.65 11.48
C VAL A 116 1.66 13.64 11.79
N TRP A 117 1.54 14.89 11.33
CA TRP A 117 2.55 15.91 11.57
C TRP A 117 2.67 16.27 13.06
N ASP A 118 1.55 16.54 13.73
CA ASP A 118 1.54 16.87 15.17
C ASP A 118 2.11 15.72 16.01
N GLN A 119 1.75 14.48 15.67
CA GLN A 119 2.27 13.29 16.34
C GLN A 119 3.75 13.08 16.10
N TYR A 120 4.23 13.36 14.88
CA TYR A 120 5.65 13.31 14.57
C TYR A 120 6.44 14.30 15.44
N LEU A 121 5.97 15.55 15.53
CA LEU A 121 6.57 16.57 16.41
C LEU A 121 6.51 16.18 17.89
N ALA A 122 5.47 15.44 18.30
CA ALA A 122 5.35 14.89 19.65
C ALA A 122 6.18 13.61 19.89
N GLY A 123 6.94 13.13 18.89
CA GLY A 123 7.76 11.92 18.99
C GLY A 123 6.98 10.60 18.95
N GLN A 124 5.69 10.63 18.59
CA GLN A 124 4.77 9.48 18.56
C GLN A 124 4.94 8.65 17.27
N ILE A 125 6.18 8.29 16.95
CA ILE A 125 6.52 7.56 15.72
C ILE A 125 5.87 6.19 15.67
N ASP A 126 5.80 5.49 16.81
CA ASP A 126 5.21 4.14 16.86
C ASP A 126 3.72 4.15 16.51
N ASP A 127 2.98 5.18 16.93
CA ASP A 127 1.56 5.30 16.62
C ASP A 127 1.33 5.63 15.13
N ILE A 128 2.18 6.47 14.53
CA ILE A 128 2.18 6.71 13.08
C ILE A 128 2.43 5.41 12.32
N ARG A 129 3.42 4.62 12.76
CA ARG A 129 3.75 3.33 12.13
C ARG A 129 2.59 2.34 12.19
N ARG A 130 1.96 2.19 13.36
CA ARG A 130 0.77 1.34 13.56
C ARG A 130 -0.38 1.80 12.67
N TYR A 131 -0.61 3.10 12.58
CA TYR A 131 -1.62 3.67 11.68
C TYR A 131 -1.35 3.33 10.21
N CYS A 132 -0.12 3.54 9.73
CA CYS A 132 0.28 3.16 8.37
C CYS A 132 0.07 1.66 8.10
N GLU A 133 0.39 0.79 9.07
CA GLU A 133 0.15 -0.65 8.94
C GLU A 133 -1.34 -0.97 8.79
N THR A 134 -2.23 -0.28 9.52
CA THR A 134 -3.69 -0.46 9.36
C THR A 134 -4.24 0.07 8.04
N ASP A 135 -3.70 1.17 7.50
CA ASP A 135 -4.08 1.69 6.17
C ASP A 135 -3.65 0.72 5.06
N VAL A 136 -2.46 0.11 5.17
CA VAL A 136 -2.00 -0.92 4.24
C VAL A 136 -2.89 -2.17 4.33
N LEU A 137 -3.31 -2.57 5.53
CA LEU A 137 -4.24 -3.70 5.69
C LEU A 137 -5.59 -3.42 5.03
N ASN A 138 -6.20 -2.25 5.26
CA ASN A 138 -7.43 -1.87 4.57
C ASN A 138 -7.24 -1.89 3.05
N THR A 139 -6.14 -1.32 2.55
CA THR A 139 -5.81 -1.31 1.11
C THR A 139 -5.71 -2.74 0.55
N TYR A 140 -5.04 -3.66 1.25
CA TYR A 140 -4.91 -5.05 0.81
C TYR A 140 -6.25 -5.79 0.81
N LEU A 141 -7.10 -5.56 1.81
CA LEU A 141 -8.42 -6.19 1.87
C LEU A 141 -9.36 -5.67 0.77
N ILE A 142 -9.27 -4.38 0.43
CA ILE A 142 -9.96 -3.82 -0.74
C ILE A 142 -9.39 -4.42 -2.03
N TYR A 143 -8.07 -4.59 -2.13
CA TYR A 143 -7.43 -5.26 -3.26
C TYR A 143 -7.97 -6.68 -3.46
N LEU A 144 -8.10 -7.49 -2.41
CA LEU A 144 -8.68 -8.82 -2.50
C LEU A 144 -10.13 -8.79 -3.00
N ARG A 145 -10.92 -7.82 -2.53
CA ARG A 145 -12.30 -7.62 -3.02
C ARG A 145 -12.32 -7.21 -4.49
N TYR A 146 -11.38 -6.38 -4.91
CA TYR A 146 -11.19 -5.98 -6.30
C TYR A 146 -10.80 -7.18 -7.18
N GLU A 147 -9.88 -8.04 -6.73
CA GLU A 147 -9.51 -9.27 -7.44
C GLU A 147 -10.68 -10.25 -7.58
N LEU A 148 -11.53 -10.38 -6.54
CA LEU A 148 -12.77 -11.12 -6.62
C LEU A 148 -13.73 -10.53 -7.67
N MET A 149 -13.90 -9.20 -7.66
CA MET A 149 -14.73 -8.50 -8.65
C MET A 149 -14.23 -8.70 -10.09
N ARG A 150 -12.91 -8.79 -10.29
CA ARG A 150 -12.28 -9.07 -11.59
C ARG A 150 -12.37 -10.54 -12.02
N GLY A 151 -12.74 -11.45 -11.12
CA GLY A 151 -12.72 -12.90 -11.36
C GLY A 151 -11.32 -13.53 -11.30
N ASN A 152 -10.30 -12.79 -10.85
CA ASN A 152 -8.97 -13.34 -10.59
C ASN A 152 -8.95 -14.21 -9.33
N LEU A 153 -9.83 -13.91 -8.38
CA LEU A 153 -10.16 -14.77 -7.26
C LEU A 153 -11.61 -15.25 -7.42
N ASP A 154 -11.85 -16.53 -7.16
CA ASP A 154 -13.19 -17.01 -6.85
C ASP A 154 -13.51 -16.81 -5.36
N THR A 155 -14.76 -17.06 -4.98
CA THR A 155 -15.22 -16.90 -3.59
C THR A 155 -14.38 -17.71 -2.60
N ALA A 156 -14.05 -18.96 -2.95
CA ALA A 156 -13.27 -19.83 -2.07
C ALA A 156 -11.83 -19.33 -1.90
N SER A 157 -11.21 -18.82 -2.95
CA SER A 157 -9.86 -18.25 -2.92
C SER A 157 -9.83 -16.95 -2.13
N HIS A 158 -10.82 -16.08 -2.34
CA HIS A 158 -10.99 -14.86 -1.57
C HIS A 158 -11.14 -15.17 -0.06
N GLU A 159 -11.97 -16.14 0.33
CA GLU A 159 -12.12 -16.56 1.72
C GLU A 159 -10.82 -17.12 2.32
N ARG A 160 -10.04 -17.89 1.54
CA ARG A 160 -8.72 -18.38 1.97
C ARG A 160 -7.74 -17.24 2.22
N GLU A 161 -7.70 -16.23 1.35
CA GLU A 161 -6.85 -15.05 1.53
C GLU A 161 -7.26 -14.24 2.77
N LEU A 162 -8.58 -14.02 2.98
CA LEU A 162 -9.06 -13.35 4.19
C LEU A 162 -8.66 -14.12 5.46
N LYS A 163 -8.76 -15.45 5.43
CA LYS A 163 -8.33 -16.29 6.55
C LYS A 163 -6.83 -16.18 6.79
N LEU A 164 -6.02 -16.21 5.73
CA LEU A 164 -4.57 -16.04 5.82
C LEU A 164 -4.18 -14.71 6.49
N VAL A 165 -4.83 -13.61 6.08
CA VAL A 165 -4.62 -12.30 6.73
C VAL A 165 -4.96 -12.38 8.21
N ARG A 166 -6.14 -12.91 8.57
CA ARG A 166 -6.57 -13.02 9.97
C ARG A 166 -5.61 -13.83 10.81
N ASP A 167 -5.15 -14.97 10.31
CA ASP A 167 -4.22 -15.84 11.02
C ASP A 167 -2.84 -15.18 11.18
N THR A 168 -2.38 -14.46 10.16
CA THR A 168 -1.12 -13.70 10.19
C THR A 168 -1.16 -12.58 11.25
N LEU A 169 -2.27 -11.82 11.30
CA LEU A 169 -2.46 -10.76 12.29
C LEU A 169 -2.51 -11.31 13.72
N LYS A 170 -3.22 -12.42 13.94
CA LYS A 170 -3.24 -13.11 15.25
C LYS A 170 -1.86 -13.60 15.67
N ALA A 171 -1.09 -14.15 14.73
CA ALA A 171 0.25 -14.66 15.01
C ALA A 171 1.25 -13.54 15.35
N ALA A 172 1.06 -12.33 14.81
CA ALA A 172 1.91 -11.19 15.06
C ALA A 172 1.81 -10.64 16.50
N LYS A 173 0.69 -10.87 17.21
CA LYS A 173 0.48 -10.49 18.63
C LYS A 173 0.79 -9.00 18.92
N GLN A 174 0.32 -8.11 18.03
CA GLN A 174 0.48 -6.67 18.19
C GLN A 174 -0.85 -6.01 18.57
N PRO A 175 -0.86 -5.03 19.50
CA PRO A 175 -2.12 -4.44 20.01
C PRO A 175 -3.02 -3.82 18.94
N HIS A 176 -2.43 -3.16 17.95
CA HIS A 176 -3.18 -2.53 16.87
C HIS A 176 -3.77 -3.55 15.88
N PHE A 177 -3.14 -4.72 15.71
CA PHE A 177 -3.71 -5.82 14.94
C PHE A 177 -4.87 -6.50 15.68
N ASP A 178 -4.78 -6.65 17.00
CA ASP A 178 -5.90 -7.16 17.78
C ASP A 178 -7.11 -6.20 17.73
N ALA A 179 -6.87 -4.89 17.81
CA ALA A 179 -7.89 -3.87 17.63
C ALA A 179 -8.50 -3.93 16.21
N PHE A 180 -7.67 -4.11 15.18
CA PHE A 180 -8.10 -4.26 13.79
C PHE A 180 -8.97 -5.49 13.59
N LEU A 181 -8.53 -6.65 14.09
CA LEU A 181 -9.30 -7.89 14.01
C LEU A 181 -10.65 -7.75 14.73
N LYS A 182 -10.68 -7.13 15.91
CA LYS A 182 -11.92 -6.90 16.65
C LYS A 182 -12.91 -6.03 15.89
N ALA A 183 -12.42 -4.97 15.22
CA ALA A 183 -13.26 -4.08 14.42
C ALA A 183 -13.72 -4.75 13.11
N TRP A 184 -12.95 -5.69 12.57
CA TRP A 184 -13.28 -6.39 11.34
C TRP A 184 -14.35 -7.48 11.54
N GLY A 185 -14.50 -7.99 12.76
CA GLY A 185 -15.36 -9.13 13.08
C GLY A 185 -14.67 -10.43 12.71
#